data_AF-A0A9P1MGJ4-F1
#
_entry.id   AF-A0A9P1MGJ4-F1
#
_cell.length_a   1.000
_cell.length_b   1.000
_cell.length_c   1.000
_cell.angle_alpha   90.00
_cell.angle_beta   90.00
_cell.angle_gamma   90.00
#
_symmetry.space_group_name_H-M   'P 1'
#
loop_
_entity.id
_entity.type
_entity.pdbx_description
1 polymer ?
#
loop_
_entity_poly.entity_id
_entity_poly.type
_entity_poly.pdbx_seq_one_letter_code
_entity_poly.pdbx_strand_id
1 'polypeptide(L)'
;MEVTVERRSITKEDLEQQQLLAKAKYAATKFDAEQKFNENITRRIAQDHLQYAAELFQEDMKQHFMTSFEAICSIQNKYLELWRSILHIEPTIAMRTILGREDIAARFVGERIVHIHACTEIKTATIFYNHTVNGTCYLETPITTKSGEMFFASPGSRDVFPVGKEISCDQVPTDIWHDQGKWISINGSVDVTPMQLARGFHQTQITPIKFTGANL
;
A
#
# COMPACT_ATOMS: atom_id res chain seq x y z
N MET A 1 -72.22 21.84 59.46
CA MET A 1 -71.51 20.56 59.66
C MET A 1 -70.19 20.89 60.32
N GLU A 2 -70.12 20.75 61.65
CA GLU A 2 -68.88 20.90 62.42
C GLU A 2 -68.04 19.63 62.25
N VAL A 3 -66.77 19.82 61.90
CA VAL A 3 -65.76 18.75 61.90
C VAL A 3 -65.10 18.76 63.28
N THR A 4 -65.43 17.77 64.09
CA THR A 4 -64.81 17.55 65.41
C THR A 4 -63.44 16.91 65.21
N VAL A 5 -62.37 17.63 65.58
CA VAL A 5 -60.99 17.11 65.57
C VAL A 5 -60.72 16.42 66.90
N GLU A 6 -60.62 15.10 66.89
CA GLU A 6 -60.29 14.29 68.06
C GLU A 6 -58.76 14.30 68.31
N ARG A 7 -58.33 14.79 69.47
CA ARG A 7 -56.91 15.00 69.81
C ARG A 7 -56.37 13.76 70.55
N ARG A 8 -55.65 12.87 69.87
CA ARG A 8 -54.95 11.71 70.50
C ARG A 8 -53.84 12.19 71.44
N SER A 9 -53.84 11.73 72.69
CA SER A 9 -52.76 11.95 73.67
C SER A 9 -51.59 10.99 73.41
N ILE A 10 -50.40 11.52 73.15
CA ILE A 10 -49.17 10.76 72.91
C ILE A 10 -48.70 10.12 74.23
N THR A 11 -48.42 8.81 74.24
CA THR A 11 -47.91 8.13 75.44
C THR A 11 -46.37 8.25 75.54
N LYS A 12 -45.81 8.11 76.74
CA LYS A 12 -44.36 8.20 76.98
C LYS A 12 -43.58 7.14 76.17
N GLU A 13 -44.18 5.97 75.98
CA GLU A 13 -43.63 4.85 75.22
C GLU A 13 -43.59 5.15 73.71
N ASP A 14 -44.61 5.83 73.17
CA ASP A 14 -44.62 6.33 71.78
C ASP A 14 -43.49 7.35 71.54
N LEU A 15 -43.21 8.21 72.53
CA LEU A 15 -42.14 9.20 72.44
C LEU A 15 -40.75 8.53 72.44
N GLU A 16 -40.55 7.51 73.28
CA GLU A 16 -39.30 6.73 73.32
C GLU A 16 -39.08 5.93 72.03
N GLN A 17 -40.15 5.32 71.48
CA GLN A 17 -40.09 4.65 70.17
C GLN A 17 -39.77 5.62 69.04
N GLN A 18 -40.37 6.82 69.02
CA GLN A 18 -40.05 7.85 68.02
C GLN A 18 -38.61 8.32 68.13
N GLN A 19 -38.07 8.47 69.34
CA GLN A 19 -36.66 8.82 69.54
C GLN A 19 -35.72 7.71 69.08
N LEU A 20 -36.05 6.45 69.31
CA LEU A 20 -35.26 5.31 68.84
C LEU A 20 -35.26 5.21 67.31
N LEU A 21 -36.42 5.39 66.68
CA LEU A 21 -36.55 5.44 65.22
C LEU A 21 -35.79 6.62 64.61
N ALA A 22 -35.80 7.79 65.26
CA ALA A 22 -35.02 8.95 64.81
C ALA A 22 -33.52 8.68 64.88
N LYS A 23 -33.03 8.05 65.97
CA LYS A 23 -31.62 7.63 66.11
C LYS A 23 -31.24 6.58 65.05
N ALA A 24 -32.10 5.60 64.79
CA ALA A 24 -31.87 4.58 63.77
C ALA A 24 -31.80 5.19 62.35
N LYS A 25 -32.69 6.12 62.01
CA LYS A 25 -32.66 6.85 60.73
C LYS A 25 -31.40 7.72 60.59
N TYR A 26 -30.99 8.38 61.67
CA TYR A 26 -29.75 9.15 61.68
C TYR A 26 -28.52 8.24 61.48
N ALA A 27 -28.48 7.07 62.13
CA ALA A 27 -27.41 6.10 61.94
C ALA A 27 -27.37 5.56 60.49
N ALA A 28 -28.53 5.23 59.90
CA ALA A 28 -28.63 4.77 58.53
C ALA A 28 -28.16 5.83 57.51
N THR A 29 -28.62 7.07 57.65
CA THR A 29 -28.20 8.17 56.75
C THR A 29 -26.69 8.47 56.83
N LYS A 30 -26.11 8.38 58.03
CA LYS A 30 -24.66 8.54 58.22
C LYS A 30 -23.90 7.40 57.55
N PHE A 31 -24.38 6.17 57.68
CA PHE A 31 -23.78 4.99 57.04
C PHE A 31 -23.85 5.08 55.50
N ASP A 32 -25.01 5.47 54.95
CA ASP A 32 -25.18 5.66 53.50
C ASP A 32 -24.26 6.77 52.96
N ALA A 33 -24.07 7.85 53.72
CA ALA A 33 -23.16 8.93 53.37
C ALA A 33 -21.70 8.47 53.32
N GLU A 34 -21.29 7.63 54.27
CA GLU A 34 -19.95 7.04 54.34
C GLU A 34 -19.71 6.05 53.18
N GLN A 35 -20.70 5.22 52.85
CA GLN A 35 -20.61 4.33 51.69
C GLN A 35 -20.45 5.10 50.38
N LYS A 36 -21.28 6.13 50.15
CA LYS A 36 -21.15 6.99 48.96
C LYS A 36 -19.81 7.70 48.89
N PHE A 37 -19.25 8.10 50.03
CA PHE A 37 -17.92 8.69 50.11
C PHE A 37 -16.84 7.70 49.67
N ASN A 38 -16.89 6.46 50.18
CA ASN A 38 -15.95 5.40 49.82
C ASN A 38 -16.06 4.98 48.35
N GLU A 39 -17.28 4.89 47.82
CA GLU A 39 -17.51 4.64 46.39
C GLU A 39 -16.94 5.75 45.50
N ASN A 40 -17.13 7.01 45.89
CA ASN A 40 -16.60 8.16 45.16
C ASN A 40 -15.05 8.15 45.15
N ILE A 41 -14.42 7.84 46.29
CA ILE A 41 -12.95 7.68 46.36
C ILE A 41 -12.50 6.53 45.45
N THR A 42 -13.15 5.38 45.51
CA THR A 42 -12.78 4.21 44.70
C THR A 42 -12.92 4.50 43.21
N ARG A 43 -13.97 5.21 42.80
CA ARG A 43 -14.16 5.64 41.40
C ARG A 43 -13.07 6.58 40.93
N ARG A 44 -12.65 7.53 41.77
CA ARG A 44 -11.55 8.45 41.45
C ARG A 44 -10.24 7.70 41.24
N ILE A 45 -9.89 6.82 42.17
CA ILE A 45 -8.67 5.98 42.06
C ILE A 45 -8.72 5.14 40.79
N ALA A 46 -9.84 4.49 40.48
CA ALA A 46 -10.01 3.72 39.26
C ALA A 46 -9.88 4.58 37.99
N GLN A 47 -10.44 5.80 38.00
CA GLN A 47 -10.31 6.75 36.90
C GLN A 47 -8.86 7.20 36.70
N ASP A 48 -8.14 7.51 37.78
CA ASP A 48 -6.75 7.94 37.73
C ASP A 48 -5.86 6.81 37.16
N HIS A 49 -6.08 5.56 37.58
CA HIS A 49 -5.39 4.40 37.02
C HIS A 49 -5.70 4.20 35.52
N LEU A 50 -6.96 4.41 35.11
CA LEU A 50 -7.34 4.30 33.71
C LEU A 50 -6.69 5.40 32.86
N GLN A 51 -6.62 6.63 33.37
CA GLN A 51 -5.96 7.75 32.70
C GLN A 51 -4.46 7.47 32.54
N TYR A 52 -3.79 7.05 33.62
CA TYR A 52 -2.37 6.69 33.56
C TYR A 52 -2.09 5.55 32.58
N ALA A 53 -2.92 4.50 32.59
CA ALA A 53 -2.80 3.42 31.63
C ALA A 53 -2.99 3.92 30.18
N ALA A 54 -3.99 4.80 29.95
CA ALA A 54 -4.22 5.37 28.64
C ALA A 54 -3.05 6.24 28.16
N GLU A 55 -2.44 7.04 29.04
CA GLU A 55 -1.25 7.84 28.74
C GLU A 55 -0.06 6.96 28.34
N LEU A 56 0.23 5.92 29.13
CA LEU A 56 1.30 4.96 28.80
C LEU A 56 1.05 4.29 27.44
N PHE A 57 -0.17 3.84 27.17
CA PHE A 57 -0.52 3.25 25.88
C PHE A 57 -0.38 4.25 24.73
N GLN A 58 -0.79 5.50 24.92
CA GLN A 58 -0.63 6.54 23.91
C GLN A 58 0.83 6.86 23.62
N GLU A 59 1.66 6.94 24.66
CA GLU A 59 3.09 7.18 24.51
C GLU A 59 3.78 6.03 23.77
N ASP A 60 3.52 4.79 24.19
CA ASP A 60 4.05 3.59 23.55
C ASP A 60 3.63 3.49 22.06
N MET A 61 2.34 3.70 21.78
CA MET A 61 1.81 3.73 20.41
C MET A 61 2.47 4.82 19.58
N LYS A 62 2.69 6.01 20.14
CA LYS A 62 3.37 7.11 19.45
C LYS A 62 4.81 6.74 19.12
N GLN A 63 5.56 6.16 20.06
CA GLN A 63 6.94 5.74 19.83
C GLN A 63 7.03 4.67 18.73
N HIS A 64 6.16 3.65 18.79
CA HIS A 64 6.11 2.60 17.77
C HIS A 64 5.70 3.12 16.39
N PHE A 65 4.75 4.06 16.34
CA PHE A 65 4.37 4.73 15.10
C PHE A 65 5.53 5.50 14.50
N MET A 66 6.24 6.31 15.31
CA MET A 66 7.39 7.09 14.84
C MET A 66 8.52 6.18 14.31
N THR A 67 8.83 5.11 15.05
CA THR A 67 9.84 4.12 14.62
C THR A 67 9.47 3.48 13.28
N SER A 68 8.20 3.11 13.12
CA SER A 68 7.69 2.52 11.89
C SER A 68 7.72 3.52 10.73
N PHE A 69 7.37 4.78 11.00
CA PHE A 69 7.42 5.86 10.02
C PHE A 69 8.84 6.13 9.54
N GLU A 70 9.82 6.18 10.44
CA GLU A 70 11.24 6.31 10.10
C GLU A 70 11.74 5.14 9.25
N ALA A 71 11.35 3.91 9.60
CA ALA A 71 11.69 2.73 8.82
C ALA A 71 11.11 2.80 7.39
N ILE A 72 9.84 3.19 7.25
CA ILE A 72 9.19 3.37 5.95
C ILE A 72 9.92 4.44 5.14
N CYS A 73 10.25 5.59 5.74
CA CYS A 73 10.98 6.66 5.08
C CYS A 73 12.37 6.18 4.58
N SER A 74 13.11 5.46 5.42
CA SER A 74 14.40 4.87 5.06
C SER A 74 14.29 3.90 3.88
N ILE A 75 13.26 3.05 3.89
CA ILE A 75 12.97 2.11 2.79
C ILE A 75 12.62 2.86 1.51
N GLN A 76 11.77 3.88 1.57
CA GLN A 76 11.41 4.70 0.41
C GLN A 76 12.62 5.40 -0.20
N ASN A 77 13.51 5.96 0.63
CA ASN A 77 14.75 6.56 0.15
C ASN A 77 15.64 5.55 -0.59
N LYS A 78 15.75 4.31 -0.09
CA LYS A 78 16.46 3.24 -0.79
C LYS A 78 15.82 2.88 -2.12
N TYR A 79 14.49 2.79 -2.18
CA TYR A 79 13.77 2.56 -3.44
C TYR A 79 13.98 3.70 -4.44
N LEU A 80 14.01 4.95 -3.98
CA LEU A 80 14.30 6.09 -4.85
C LEU A 80 15.70 6.00 -5.48
N GLU A 81 16.72 5.59 -4.72
CA GLU A 81 18.06 5.38 -5.29
C GLU A 81 18.11 4.22 -6.29
N LEU A 82 17.37 3.13 -6.01
CA LEU A 82 17.21 2.04 -6.97
C LEU A 82 16.55 2.53 -8.26
N TRP A 83 15.43 3.25 -8.16
CA TRP A 83 14.74 3.81 -9.32
C TRP A 83 15.61 4.78 -10.11
N ARG A 84 16.40 5.62 -9.43
CA ARG A 84 17.39 6.49 -10.10
C ARG A 84 18.41 5.68 -10.88
N SER A 85 18.91 4.58 -10.30
CA SER A 85 19.86 3.70 -10.97
C SER A 85 19.23 3.04 -12.21
N ILE A 86 18.01 2.51 -12.08
CA ILE A 86 17.28 1.91 -13.21
C ILE A 86 17.01 2.96 -14.29
N LEU A 87 16.58 4.16 -13.91
CA LEU A 87 16.36 5.27 -14.85
C LEU A 87 17.61 5.56 -15.69
N HIS A 88 18.81 5.56 -15.08
CA HIS A 88 20.07 5.81 -15.79
C HIS A 88 20.47 4.68 -16.75
N ILE A 89 20.06 3.44 -16.45
CA ILE A 89 20.35 2.27 -17.30
C ILE A 89 19.35 2.18 -18.44
N GLU A 90 18.05 2.18 -18.09
CA GLU A 90 16.95 2.04 -19.03
C GLU A 90 15.79 2.96 -18.58
N PRO A 91 15.68 4.17 -19.14
CA PRO A 91 14.66 5.14 -18.75
C PRO A 91 13.24 4.69 -19.09
N THR A 92 13.04 3.94 -20.18
CA THR A 92 11.72 3.56 -20.69
C THR A 92 11.04 2.57 -19.74
N ILE A 93 11.65 1.43 -19.45
CA ILE A 93 11.27 0.41 -18.48
C ILE A 93 11.06 1.05 -17.10
N ALA A 94 11.97 1.92 -16.65
CA ALA A 94 11.81 2.61 -15.38
C ALA A 94 10.53 3.45 -15.36
N MET A 95 10.31 4.30 -16.37
CA MET A 95 9.12 5.14 -16.43
C MET A 95 7.84 4.34 -16.65
N ARG A 96 7.88 3.24 -17.42
CA ARG A 96 6.75 2.32 -17.58
C ARG A 96 6.34 1.69 -16.26
N THR A 97 7.34 1.30 -15.46
CA THR A 97 7.09 0.71 -14.13
C THR A 97 6.58 1.76 -13.14
N ILE A 98 7.16 2.96 -13.14
CA ILE A 98 6.74 4.07 -12.26
C ILE A 98 5.32 4.54 -12.59
N LEU A 99 4.97 4.65 -13.88
CA LEU A 99 3.66 5.15 -14.33
C LEU A 99 2.61 4.05 -14.52
N GLY A 100 3.02 2.78 -14.46
CA GLY A 100 2.11 1.63 -14.64
C GLY A 100 1.51 1.54 -16.05
N ARG A 101 2.25 1.97 -17.09
CA ARG A 101 1.79 1.93 -18.49
C ARG A 101 2.92 1.54 -19.43
N GLU A 102 2.61 0.79 -20.49
CA GLU A 102 3.60 0.22 -21.42
C GLU A 102 3.70 1.00 -22.75
N ASP A 103 2.76 1.89 -23.04
CA ASP A 103 2.64 2.64 -24.30
C ASP A 103 3.42 3.97 -24.28
N ILE A 104 4.57 4.00 -23.61
CA ILE A 104 5.46 5.16 -23.55
C ILE A 104 6.90 4.74 -23.80
N ALA A 105 7.69 5.70 -24.29
CA ALA A 105 9.14 5.62 -24.33
C ALA A 105 9.72 6.85 -23.65
N ALA A 106 10.84 6.67 -22.97
CA ALA A 106 11.48 7.71 -22.19
C ALA A 106 12.97 7.79 -22.50
N ARG A 107 13.51 9.01 -22.43
CA ARG A 107 14.95 9.26 -22.57
C ARG A 107 15.34 10.48 -21.75
N PHE A 108 16.60 10.55 -21.34
CA PHE A 108 17.14 11.78 -20.78
C PHE A 108 17.31 12.85 -21.86
N VAL A 109 16.88 14.07 -21.54
CA VAL A 109 17.12 15.29 -22.33
C VAL A 109 18.00 16.30 -21.57
N GLY A 110 18.39 15.96 -20.35
CA GLY A 110 19.34 16.68 -19.51
C GLY A 110 19.72 15.81 -18.31
N GLU A 111 20.61 16.30 -17.46
CA GLU A 111 21.17 15.53 -16.32
C GLU A 111 20.07 14.96 -15.39
N ARG A 112 18.96 15.69 -15.22
CA ARG A 112 17.86 15.30 -14.32
C ARG A 112 16.48 15.42 -14.97
N ILE A 113 16.43 15.51 -16.30
CA ILE A 113 15.19 15.74 -17.05
C ILE A 113 14.95 14.56 -17.97
N VAL A 114 13.86 13.84 -17.73
CA VAL A 114 13.39 12.73 -18.57
C VAL A 114 12.27 13.23 -19.46
N HIS A 115 12.45 13.08 -20.77
CA HIS A 115 11.42 13.31 -21.75
C HIS A 115 10.65 12.02 -22.01
N ILE A 116 9.34 12.06 -21.85
CA ILE A 116 8.43 10.93 -22.02
C ILE A 116 7.55 11.23 -23.23
N HIS A 117 7.42 10.26 -24.13
CA HIS A 117 6.54 10.35 -25.29
C HIS A 117 5.72 9.08 -25.44
N ALA A 118 4.51 9.19 -25.99
CA ALA A 118 3.64 8.06 -26.22
C ALA A 118 4.13 7.25 -27.43
N CYS A 119 4.07 5.92 -27.32
CA CYS A 119 4.31 5.00 -28.42
C CYS A 119 3.03 4.82 -29.25
N THR A 120 3.19 4.61 -30.55
CA THR A 120 2.11 4.22 -31.45
C THR A 120 2.11 2.71 -31.64
N GLU A 121 0.93 2.10 -31.61
CA GLU A 121 0.78 0.67 -31.90
C GLU A 121 1.07 0.39 -33.38
N ILE A 122 1.94 -0.59 -33.66
CA ILE A 122 2.27 -1.04 -35.01
C ILE A 122 1.62 -2.40 -35.26
N LYS A 123 0.80 -2.49 -36.31
CA LYS A 123 0.18 -3.75 -36.75
C LYS A 123 1.15 -4.54 -37.63
N THR A 124 1.69 -5.61 -37.06
CA THR A 124 2.60 -6.53 -37.77
C THR A 124 1.86 -7.35 -38.83
N ALA A 125 2.53 -7.59 -39.94
CA ALA A 125 2.10 -8.47 -41.02
C ALA A 125 2.94 -9.74 -41.08
N THR A 126 4.27 -9.60 -40.99
CA THR A 126 5.20 -10.75 -40.99
C THR A 126 6.33 -10.51 -39.99
N ILE A 127 6.72 -11.55 -39.27
CA ILE A 127 7.84 -11.55 -38.33
C ILE A 127 8.87 -12.54 -38.86
N PHE A 128 10.11 -12.11 -39.02
CA PHE A 128 11.20 -12.91 -39.55
C PHE A 128 12.01 -13.51 -38.38
N TYR A 129 11.48 -14.57 -37.74
CA TYR A 129 12.12 -15.24 -36.60
C TYR A 129 13.50 -15.86 -36.91
N ASN A 130 13.85 -16.02 -38.19
CA ASN A 130 15.18 -16.43 -38.63
C ASN A 130 16.16 -15.25 -38.78
N HIS A 131 15.76 -14.05 -38.34
CA HIS A 131 16.52 -12.81 -38.42
C HIS A 131 17.03 -12.44 -39.83
N THR A 132 16.46 -13.03 -40.88
CA THR A 132 16.99 -12.93 -42.24
C THR A 132 15.96 -12.32 -43.19
N VAL A 133 16.37 -11.29 -43.93
CA VAL A 133 15.56 -10.68 -44.99
C VAL A 133 16.42 -10.50 -46.24
N ASN A 134 15.97 -11.07 -47.37
CA ASN A 134 16.66 -10.99 -48.67
C ASN A 134 18.15 -11.41 -48.63
N GLY A 135 18.52 -12.35 -47.75
CA GLY A 135 19.89 -12.82 -47.60
C GLY A 135 20.76 -11.99 -46.64
N THR A 136 20.23 -10.89 -46.10
CA THR A 136 20.87 -10.10 -45.05
C THR A 136 20.36 -10.52 -43.68
N CYS A 137 21.28 -10.67 -42.72
CA CYS A 137 20.98 -11.10 -41.37
C CYS A 137 21.09 -9.94 -40.37
N TYR A 138 20.18 -9.90 -39.40
CA TYR A 138 20.10 -8.83 -38.41
C TYR A 138 20.23 -9.38 -36.98
N LEU A 139 20.71 -8.55 -36.06
CA LEU A 139 20.77 -8.91 -34.65
C LEU A 139 19.36 -8.93 -34.03
N GLU A 140 18.57 -7.90 -34.32
CA GLU A 140 17.18 -7.77 -33.91
C GLU A 140 16.24 -8.52 -34.87
N THR A 141 15.06 -8.92 -34.39
CA THR A 141 14.09 -9.69 -35.19
C THR A 141 13.38 -8.73 -36.16
N PRO A 142 13.55 -8.88 -37.49
CA PRO A 142 12.89 -8.01 -38.45
C PRO A 142 11.40 -8.29 -38.48
N ILE A 143 10.61 -7.22 -38.64
CA ILE A 143 9.17 -7.26 -38.78
C ILE A 143 8.75 -6.37 -39.94
N THR A 144 7.70 -6.75 -40.64
CA THR A 144 7.07 -5.90 -41.65
C THR A 144 5.65 -5.56 -41.24
N THR A 145 5.23 -4.33 -41.55
CA THR A 145 3.86 -3.87 -41.37
C THR A 145 3.00 -4.24 -42.58
N LYS A 146 1.68 -4.05 -42.46
CA LYS A 146 0.75 -4.21 -43.60
C LYS A 146 1.00 -3.19 -44.72
N SER A 147 1.60 -2.04 -44.40
CA SER A 147 2.03 -1.01 -45.36
C SER A 147 3.34 -1.36 -46.07
N GLY A 148 4.04 -2.42 -45.64
CA GLY A 148 5.34 -2.82 -46.19
C GLY A 148 6.55 -2.12 -45.56
N GLU A 149 6.34 -1.36 -44.49
CA GLU A 149 7.43 -0.75 -43.72
C GLU A 149 8.12 -1.82 -42.86
N MET A 150 9.43 -1.70 -42.72
CA MET A 150 10.24 -2.62 -41.93
C MET A 150 10.65 -1.99 -40.61
N PHE A 151 10.51 -2.77 -39.53
CA PHE A 151 11.00 -2.42 -38.20
C PHE A 151 11.74 -3.62 -37.62
N PHE A 152 12.37 -3.42 -36.47
CA PHE A 152 13.24 -4.38 -35.82
C PHE A 152 12.88 -4.46 -34.34
N ALA A 153 12.54 -5.66 -33.88
CA ALA A 153 12.16 -5.90 -32.50
C ALA A 153 13.36 -6.41 -31.70
N SER A 154 13.63 -5.79 -30.55
CA SER A 154 14.66 -6.30 -29.64
C SER A 154 14.16 -7.53 -28.88
N PRO A 155 14.98 -8.58 -28.71
CA PRO A 155 14.60 -9.75 -27.93
C PRO A 155 14.14 -9.38 -26.51
N GLY A 156 13.02 -9.97 -26.07
CA GLY A 156 12.43 -9.70 -24.76
C GLY A 156 11.71 -8.37 -24.62
N SER A 157 11.73 -7.50 -25.64
CA SER A 157 10.93 -6.27 -25.70
C SER A 157 9.78 -6.41 -26.69
N ARG A 158 8.74 -5.59 -26.50
CA ARG A 158 7.67 -5.37 -27.49
C ARG A 158 7.92 -4.13 -28.33
N ASP A 159 8.98 -3.39 -28.03
CA ASP A 159 9.36 -2.18 -28.74
C ASP A 159 10.05 -2.52 -30.05
N VAL A 160 9.79 -1.67 -31.04
CA VAL A 160 10.28 -1.84 -32.40
C VAL A 160 10.92 -0.55 -32.87
N PHE A 161 12.02 -0.70 -33.61
CA PHE A 161 12.83 0.42 -34.07
C PHE A 161 12.95 0.38 -35.60
N PRO A 162 13.09 1.53 -36.27
CA PRO A 162 13.17 1.57 -37.74
C PRO A 162 14.52 1.07 -38.29
N VAL A 163 15.53 0.88 -37.44
CA VAL A 163 16.88 0.47 -37.83
C VAL A 163 17.30 -0.74 -37.01
N GLY A 164 17.76 -1.78 -37.71
CA GLY A 164 18.35 -2.97 -37.14
C GLY A 164 19.84 -3.04 -37.43
N LYS A 165 20.57 -3.77 -36.61
CA LYS A 165 22.00 -3.99 -36.77
C LYS A 165 22.26 -5.19 -37.67
N GLU A 166 22.87 -4.97 -38.82
CA GLU A 166 23.34 -6.04 -39.69
C GLU A 166 24.50 -6.80 -39.04
N ILE A 167 24.46 -8.13 -39.13
CA ILE A 167 25.47 -9.04 -38.59
C ILE A 167 25.78 -10.14 -39.60
N SER A 168 26.89 -10.85 -39.40
CA SER A 168 27.15 -12.08 -40.16
C SER A 168 26.06 -13.12 -39.89
N CYS A 169 25.58 -13.80 -40.93
CA CYS A 169 24.59 -14.86 -40.80
C CYS A 169 25.03 -16.03 -39.92
N ASP A 170 26.35 -16.23 -39.77
CA ASP A 170 26.92 -17.25 -38.87
C ASP A 170 26.78 -16.88 -37.38
N GLN A 171 26.41 -15.62 -37.09
CA GLN A 171 26.26 -15.07 -35.74
C GLN A 171 24.79 -14.85 -35.35
N VAL A 172 23.86 -15.28 -36.19
CA VAL A 172 22.43 -15.10 -35.95
C VAL A 172 22.01 -15.83 -34.68
N PRO A 173 21.39 -15.14 -33.72
CA PRO A 173 20.85 -15.78 -32.53
C PRO A 173 19.67 -16.68 -32.92
N THR A 174 19.54 -17.82 -32.24
CA THR A 174 18.34 -18.66 -32.36
C THR A 174 17.23 -18.02 -31.53
N ASP A 175 16.25 -17.42 -32.20
CA ASP A 175 15.06 -16.90 -31.54
C ASP A 175 14.15 -18.05 -31.06
N ILE A 176 13.55 -17.87 -29.89
CA ILE A 176 12.57 -18.80 -29.32
C ILE A 176 11.27 -18.02 -29.10
N TRP A 177 10.18 -18.52 -29.68
CA TRP A 177 8.88 -17.90 -29.54
C TRP A 177 7.83 -18.94 -29.14
N HIS A 178 6.71 -18.44 -28.63
CA HIS A 178 5.61 -19.27 -28.20
C HIS A 178 4.54 -19.31 -29.29
N ASP A 179 4.24 -20.51 -29.80
CA ASP A 179 3.18 -20.74 -30.77
C ASP A 179 2.32 -21.93 -30.35
N GLN A 180 1.00 -21.75 -30.39
CA GLN A 180 0.01 -22.80 -30.07
C GLN A 180 0.27 -23.59 -28.77
N GLY A 181 0.77 -22.93 -27.72
CA GLY A 181 1.01 -23.58 -26.42
C GLY A 181 2.35 -24.30 -26.29
N LYS A 182 3.24 -24.19 -27.29
CA LYS A 182 4.60 -24.76 -27.26
C LYS A 182 5.63 -23.67 -27.52
N TRP A 183 6.80 -23.86 -26.94
CA TRP A 183 7.98 -23.09 -27.28
C TRP A 183 8.66 -23.70 -28.49
N ILE A 184 8.86 -22.88 -29.51
CA ILE A 184 9.43 -23.30 -30.79
C ILE A 184 10.58 -22.37 -31.18
N SER A 185 11.49 -22.92 -31.97
CA SER A 185 12.58 -22.23 -32.62
C SER A 185 12.54 -22.55 -34.12
N ILE A 186 13.45 -21.95 -34.89
CA ILE A 186 13.65 -22.30 -36.30
C ILE A 186 13.96 -23.80 -36.51
N ASN A 187 14.50 -24.47 -35.49
CA ASN A 187 14.87 -25.89 -35.53
C ASN A 187 13.77 -26.83 -34.98
N GLY A 188 12.60 -26.29 -34.62
CA GLY A 188 11.47 -27.04 -34.08
C GLY A 188 11.20 -26.77 -32.59
N SER A 189 10.47 -27.68 -31.95
CA SER A 189 10.05 -27.55 -30.55
C SER A 189 11.26 -27.56 -29.61
N VAL A 190 11.27 -26.64 -28.65
CA VAL A 190 12.33 -26.51 -27.64
C VAL A 190 11.71 -26.61 -26.26
N ASP A 191 12.36 -27.31 -25.34
CA ASP A 191 12.00 -27.29 -23.93
C ASP A 191 12.66 -26.09 -23.26
N VAL A 192 11.87 -25.26 -22.59
CA VAL A 192 12.37 -24.04 -21.94
C VAL A 192 11.92 -24.00 -20.49
N THR A 193 12.82 -23.57 -19.62
CA THR A 193 12.47 -23.20 -18.25
C THR A 193 12.23 -21.69 -18.22
N PRO A 194 10.97 -21.22 -18.16
CA PRO A 194 10.70 -19.79 -18.17
C PRO A 194 11.32 -19.14 -16.94
N MET A 195 11.91 -17.95 -17.13
CA MET A 195 12.38 -17.15 -16.02
C MET A 195 11.17 -16.77 -15.15
N GLN A 196 11.09 -17.33 -13.95
CA GLN A 196 10.09 -16.90 -12.97
C GLN A 196 10.51 -15.55 -12.42
N LEU A 197 10.13 -14.47 -13.11
CA LEU A 197 10.10 -13.14 -12.49
C LEU A 197 9.06 -13.23 -11.38
N ALA A 198 9.53 -13.36 -10.14
CA ALA A 198 8.68 -13.53 -8.97
C ALA A 198 7.57 -12.45 -8.97
N ARG A 199 6.35 -12.89 -8.62
CA ARG A 199 5.09 -12.13 -8.49
C ARG A 199 5.15 -11.01 -7.42
N GLY A 200 6.15 -10.15 -7.46
CA GLY A 200 6.37 -9.09 -6.48
C GLY A 200 5.86 -7.70 -6.89
N PHE A 201 5.51 -7.51 -8.18
CA PHE A 201 5.08 -6.22 -8.72
C PHE A 201 3.61 -6.20 -9.20
N HIS A 202 2.77 -7.11 -8.71
CA HIS A 202 1.32 -6.88 -8.80
C HIS A 202 0.95 -5.78 -7.79
N GLN A 203 0.81 -4.56 -8.30
CA GLN A 203 0.03 -3.47 -7.70
C GLN A 203 0.26 -3.26 -6.19
N THR A 204 1.47 -2.89 -5.80
CA THR A 204 1.53 -1.78 -4.83
C THR A 204 1.32 -0.53 -5.65
N GLN A 205 0.06 -0.12 -5.81
CA GLN A 205 -0.20 1.32 -5.93
C GLN A 205 0.56 1.94 -4.76
N ILE A 206 1.67 2.60 -5.04
CA ILE A 206 2.23 3.57 -4.10
C ILE A 206 1.18 4.67 -4.10
N THR A 207 0.09 4.49 -3.35
CA THR A 207 -0.73 5.60 -2.93
C THR A 207 0.24 6.49 -2.17
N PRO A 208 0.50 7.73 -2.64
CA PRO A 208 1.19 8.67 -1.79
C PRO A 208 0.35 8.76 -0.52
N ILE A 209 0.93 8.38 0.62
CA ILE A 209 0.28 8.56 1.91
C ILE A 209 0.19 10.07 2.10
N LYS A 210 -0.94 10.66 1.68
CA LYS A 210 -1.29 12.04 1.96
C LYS A 210 -1.63 12.10 3.44
N PHE A 211 -0.65 12.40 4.28
CA PHE A 211 -0.93 12.96 5.59
C PHE A 211 -1.44 14.38 5.35
N THR A 212 -2.75 14.55 5.29
CA THR A 212 -3.35 15.86 5.57
C THR A 212 -2.96 16.19 7.01
N GLY A 213 -1.95 17.04 7.17
CA GLY A 213 -1.59 17.59 8.46
C GLY A 213 -2.84 18.19 9.10
N ALA A 214 -3.23 17.65 10.25
CA ALA A 214 -4.06 18.40 11.17
C ALA A 214 -3.24 19.63 11.58
N ASN A 215 -3.79 20.80 11.27
CA ASN A 215 -3.23 22.10 11.61
C ASN A 215 -2.75 22.13 13.07
N LEU A 216 -1.51 22.59 13.27
CA LEU A 216 -1.12 23.28 14.50
C LEU A 216 -1.84 24.63 14.57
#